data_AF-A0A7S0NSN4-F1
#
_entry.id   AF-A0A7S0NSN4-F1
#
_cell.length_a   1.000
_cell.length_b   1.000
_cell.length_c   1.000
_cell.angle_alpha   90.00
_cell.angle_beta   90.00
_cell.angle_gamma   90.00
#
_symmetry.space_group_name_H-M   'P 1'
#
loop_
_entity.id
_entity.type
_entity.pdbx_description
1 polymer ?
#
loop_
_entity_poly.entity_id
_entity_poly.type
_entity_poly.pdbx_seq_one_letter_code
_entity_poly.pdbx_strand_id
1 'polypeptide(L)'
;PCTIATASGYQHVQDQMDELERRFGASGGVVSDRIIVLDVLQPDVPAIDLLDLPGIVTVGGAEDRRAAVERVLSAQIDADAEAGSTSLYLVVVPAGDRPNTSGALKYIQEQGLLD
;
A
#
# COMPACT_ATOMS: atom_id res chain seq x y z
N PRO A 1 -14.18 1.15 4.55
CA PRO A 1 -13.31 0.23 5.32
C PRO A 1 -13.90 -1.17 5.43
N CYS A 2 -13.11 -2.20 5.14
CA CYS A 2 -13.42 -3.61 5.45
C CYS A 2 -12.57 -4.03 6.65
N THR A 3 -13.20 -4.44 7.76
CA THR A 3 -12.51 -4.82 9.00
C THR A 3 -12.40 -6.34 9.10
N ILE A 4 -11.20 -6.85 9.41
CA ILE A 4 -10.95 -8.29 9.62
C ILE A 4 -10.60 -8.51 11.10
N ALA A 5 -11.27 -9.46 11.74
CA ALA A 5 -10.98 -9.82 13.14
C ALA A 5 -9.73 -10.71 13.23
N THR A 6 -8.73 -10.28 14.01
CA THR A 6 -7.45 -10.99 14.18
C THR A 6 -7.52 -12.17 15.16
N ALA A 7 -8.60 -12.28 15.95
CA ALA A 7 -8.76 -13.30 16.99
C ALA A 7 -8.73 -14.75 16.47
N SER A 8 -8.98 -14.97 15.18
CA SER A 8 -9.02 -16.30 14.56
C SER A 8 -7.66 -16.77 14.00
N GLY A 9 -6.59 -15.98 14.19
CA GLY A 9 -5.24 -16.30 13.74
C GLY A 9 -4.92 -15.84 12.31
N TYR A 10 -3.64 -15.87 11.94
CA TYR A 10 -3.13 -15.28 10.68
C TYR A 10 -3.72 -15.91 9.42
N GLN A 11 -3.98 -17.22 9.43
CA GLN A 11 -4.52 -17.93 8.27
C GLN A 11 -5.92 -17.41 7.91
N HIS A 12 -6.76 -17.16 8.92
CA HIS A 12 -8.08 -16.58 8.70
C HIS A 12 -8.01 -15.18 8.11
N VAL A 13 -7.06 -14.36 8.58
CA VAL A 13 -6.84 -13.01 8.04
C VAL A 13 -6.45 -13.08 6.57
N GLN A 14 -5.51 -13.97 6.22
CA GLN A 14 -5.09 -14.19 4.84
C GLN A 14 -6.26 -14.63 3.95
N ASP A 15 -7.05 -15.60 4.39
CA ASP A 15 -8.18 -16.12 3.62
C ASP A 15 -9.24 -15.02 3.37
N GLN A 16 -9.49 -14.15 4.36
CA GLN A 16 -10.41 -13.01 4.23
C GLN A 16 -9.85 -11.92 3.32
N MET A 17 -8.54 -11.61 3.39
CA MET A 17 -7.90 -10.68 2.47
C MET A 17 -8.02 -11.18 1.02
N ASP A 18 -7.71 -12.46 0.76
CA ASP A 18 -7.85 -13.06 -0.57
C ASP A 18 -9.29 -13.04 -1.09
N GLU A 19 -10.28 -13.23 -0.20
CA GLU A 19 -11.70 -13.11 -0.55
C GLU A 19 -12.06 -11.68 -0.96
N LEU A 20 -11.63 -10.68 -0.18
CA LEU A 20 -11.86 -9.27 -0.47
C LEU A 20 -11.19 -8.86 -1.79
N GLU A 21 -9.94 -9.27 -2.01
CA GLU A 21 -9.23 -9.02 -3.26
C GLU A 21 -9.93 -9.65 -4.46
N ARG A 22 -10.40 -10.91 -4.36
CA ARG A 22 -11.16 -11.54 -5.45
C ARG A 22 -12.49 -10.84 -5.71
N ARG A 23 -13.18 -10.45 -4.64
CA ARG A 23 -14.51 -9.82 -4.73
C ARG A 23 -14.45 -8.42 -5.34
N PHE A 24 -13.44 -7.63 -4.98
CA PHE A 24 -13.34 -6.22 -5.37
C PHE A 24 -12.32 -5.97 -6.49
N GLY A 25 -11.32 -6.84 -6.65
CA GLY A 25 -10.27 -6.72 -7.69
C GLY A 25 -10.65 -7.24 -9.06
N ALA A 26 -11.81 -7.91 -9.20
CA ALA A 26 -12.27 -8.53 -10.45
C ALA A 26 -12.48 -7.55 -11.62
N SER A 27 -12.59 -6.24 -11.37
CA SER A 27 -12.92 -5.22 -12.38
C SER A 27 -11.71 -4.49 -12.98
N GLY A 28 -10.48 -4.94 -12.76
CA GLY A 28 -9.30 -4.27 -13.35
C GLY A 28 -7.98 -4.44 -12.59
N GLY A 29 -7.94 -5.29 -11.56
CA GLY A 29 -6.71 -5.63 -10.86
C GLY A 29 -6.16 -4.56 -9.90
N VAL A 30 -6.85 -3.42 -9.73
CA VAL A 30 -6.56 -2.41 -8.70
C VAL A 30 -7.88 -1.88 -8.14
N VAL A 31 -7.99 -1.89 -6.82
CA VAL A 31 -9.08 -1.25 -6.07
C VAL A 31 -8.54 0.05 -5.52
N SER A 32 -9.03 1.19 -6.00
CA SER A 32 -8.48 2.51 -5.63
C SER A 32 -9.35 3.31 -4.65
N ASP A 33 -10.54 2.82 -4.32
CA ASP A 33 -11.55 3.54 -3.53
C ASP A 33 -11.84 2.87 -2.17
N ARG A 34 -11.10 1.83 -1.82
CA ARG A 34 -11.34 1.04 -0.60
C ARG A 34 -10.03 0.72 0.12
N ILE A 35 -10.10 0.77 1.45
CA ILE A 35 -9.03 0.39 2.36
C ILE A 35 -9.52 -0.79 3.20
N ILE A 36 -8.67 -1.80 3.35
CA ILE A 36 -8.83 -2.89 4.31
C ILE A 36 -8.14 -2.45 5.60
N VAL A 37 -8.86 -2.52 6.72
CA VAL A 37 -8.35 -2.11 8.03
C VAL A 37 -8.23 -3.37 8.90
N LEU A 38 -7.04 -3.60 9.44
CA LEU A 38 -6.73 -4.74 10.30
C LEU A 38 -6.27 -4.25 11.67
N ASP A 39 -7.08 -4.50 12.70
CA ASP A 39 -6.72 -4.14 14.07
C ASP A 39 -6.03 -5.33 14.76
N VAL A 40 -4.73 -5.17 15.05
CA VAL A 40 -3.92 -6.17 15.77
C VAL A 40 -3.69 -5.70 17.21
N LEU A 41 -4.44 -6.26 18.16
CA LEU A 41 -4.26 -5.99 19.58
C LEU A 41 -3.48 -7.14 20.24
N GLN A 42 -2.19 -6.93 20.44
CA GLN A 42 -1.32 -7.87 21.17
C GLN A 42 -0.44 -7.14 22.18
N PRO A 43 -0.12 -7.75 23.33
CA PRO A 43 0.70 -7.11 24.37
C PRO A 43 2.14 -6.86 23.92
N ASP A 44 2.65 -7.65 22.97
CA ASP A 44 4.06 -7.65 22.56
C ASP A 44 4.31 -6.87 21.25
N VAL A 45 3.31 -6.17 20.71
CA VAL A 45 3.46 -5.35 19.51
C VAL A 45 3.46 -3.86 19.87
N PRO A 46 4.30 -3.04 19.22
CA PRO A 46 4.26 -1.60 19.42
C PRO A 46 2.97 -1.01 18.86
N ALA A 47 2.54 0.12 19.43
CA ALA A 47 1.44 0.91 18.88
C ALA A 47 1.93 1.66 17.63
N ILE A 48 1.69 1.09 16.45
CA ILE A 48 2.05 1.65 15.15
C ILE A 48 0.95 1.36 14.14
N ASP A 49 0.75 2.31 13.22
CA ASP A 49 -0.08 2.12 12.04
C ASP A 49 0.82 1.79 10.85
N LEU A 50 0.49 0.71 10.13
CA LEU A 50 1.20 0.29 8.94
C LEU A 50 0.25 0.30 7.75
N LEU A 51 0.62 1.03 6.70
CA LEU A 51 -0.12 1.12 5.45
C LEU A 51 0.66 0.38 4.37
N ASP A 52 0.07 -0.70 3.84
CA ASP A 52 0.60 -1.38 2.65
C ASP A 52 -0.02 -0.76 1.40
N LEU A 53 0.83 -0.24 0.51
CA LEU A 53 0.42 0.49 -0.68
C LEU A 53 0.69 -0.37 -1.92
N PRO A 54 -0.16 -0.27 -2.97
CA PRO A 54 0.04 -1.05 -4.19
C PRO A 54 1.39 -0.69 -4.85
N GLY A 55 2.13 -1.72 -5.26
CA GLY A 55 3.43 -1.55 -5.90
C GLY A 55 3.38 -0.75 -7.21
N ILE A 56 4.38 0.12 -7.41
CA ILE A 56 4.49 0.97 -8.59
C ILE A 56 4.76 0.13 -9.85
N VAL A 57 3.87 0.24 -10.83
CA VAL A 57 3.96 -0.47 -12.11
C VAL A 57 4.76 0.36 -13.11
N THR A 58 6.00 -0.05 -13.40
CA THR A 58 6.95 0.78 -14.17
C THR A 58 6.88 0.58 -15.69
N VAL A 59 6.55 -0.61 -16.21
CA VAL A 59 6.51 -0.87 -17.66
C VAL A 59 5.57 -2.04 -17.99
N GLY A 60 4.65 -1.87 -18.94
CA GLY A 60 3.92 -2.98 -19.60
C GLY A 60 2.59 -3.42 -18.97
N GLY A 61 2.14 -2.76 -17.90
CA GLY A 61 0.75 -2.91 -17.41
C GLY A 61 -0.23 -2.10 -18.26
N ALA A 62 -1.50 -2.49 -18.29
CA ALA A 62 -2.57 -1.66 -18.85
C ALA A 62 -2.49 -0.25 -18.25
N GLU A 63 -2.48 0.81 -19.07
CA GLU A 63 -2.29 2.20 -18.61
C GLU A 63 -3.25 2.55 -17.45
N ASP A 64 -4.46 2.02 -17.49
CA ASP A 64 -5.48 2.15 -16.46
C ASP A 64 -5.00 1.71 -15.07
N ARG A 65 -4.21 0.63 -14.99
CA ARG A 65 -3.67 0.09 -13.74
C ARG A 65 -2.61 1.01 -13.15
N ARG A 66 -1.72 1.56 -13.99
CA ARG A 66 -0.70 2.51 -13.54
C ARG A 66 -1.34 3.78 -12.99
N ALA A 67 -2.29 4.36 -13.74
CA ALA A 67 -3.01 5.56 -13.31
C ALA A 67 -3.83 5.32 -12.03
N ALA A 68 -4.38 4.11 -11.83
CA ALA A 68 -5.07 3.75 -10.60
C ALA A 68 -4.12 3.68 -9.40
N VAL A 69 -2.93 3.09 -9.56
CA VAL A 69 -1.91 3.03 -8.49
C VAL A 69 -1.40 4.43 -8.15
N GLU A 70 -1.06 5.24 -9.15
CA GLU A 70 -0.60 6.62 -8.93
C GLU A 70 -1.67 7.43 -8.19
N ARG A 71 -2.95 7.28 -8.53
CA ARG A 71 -4.05 7.95 -7.82
C ARG A 71 -4.14 7.56 -6.33
N VAL A 72 -3.97 6.29 -6.00
CA VAL A 72 -3.97 5.82 -4.61
C VAL A 72 -2.79 6.41 -3.84
N LEU A 73 -1.61 6.37 -4.45
CA LEU A 73 -0.39 6.90 -3.85
C LEU A 73 -0.47 8.41 -3.60
N SER A 74 -0.90 9.20 -4.60
CA SER A 74 -1.08 10.65 -4.45
C SER A 74 -2.10 10.98 -3.36
N ALA A 75 -3.25 10.29 -3.33
CA ALA A 75 -4.27 10.52 -2.31
C ALA A 75 -3.75 10.25 -0.89
N GLN A 76 -2.89 9.23 -0.73
CA GLN A 76 -2.27 8.94 0.57
C GLN A 76 -1.25 10.01 0.95
N ILE A 77 -0.41 10.46 0.01
CA ILE A 77 0.58 11.50 0.26
C ILE A 77 -0.09 12.81 0.66
N ASP A 78 -1.18 13.18 -0.03
CA ASP A 78 -1.98 14.37 0.30
C ASP A 78 -2.60 14.25 1.70
N ALA A 79 -3.18 13.09 2.03
CA ALA A 79 -3.75 12.84 3.36
C ALA A 79 -2.70 12.91 4.48
N ASP A 80 -1.50 12.37 4.24
CA ASP A 80 -0.38 12.44 5.18
C ASP A 80 0.11 13.89 5.35
N ALA A 81 0.19 14.65 4.26
CA ALA A 81 0.55 16.07 4.31
C ALA A 81 -0.47 16.91 5.11
N GLU A 82 -1.76 16.61 4.97
CA GLU A 82 -2.84 17.23 5.75
C GLU A 82 -2.80 16.85 7.24
N ALA A 83 -2.49 15.58 7.54
CA ALA A 83 -2.39 15.07 8.90
C ALA A 83 -1.12 15.53 9.65
N GLY A 84 -0.11 16.00 8.91
CA GLY A 84 1.16 16.49 9.42
C GLY A 84 2.31 15.48 9.26
N SER A 85 3.55 15.95 9.34
CA SER A 85 4.78 15.19 9.04
C SER A 85 5.15 14.14 10.10
N THR A 86 4.27 13.19 10.38
CA THR A 86 4.52 12.05 11.29
C THR A 86 4.58 10.70 10.57
N SER A 87 4.36 10.69 9.25
CA SER A 87 4.48 9.50 8.39
C SER A 87 5.93 9.20 7.99
N LEU A 88 6.27 7.92 7.88
CA LEU A 88 7.54 7.42 7.35
C LEU A 88 7.29 6.59 6.09
N TYR A 89 7.95 6.95 4.99
CA TYR A 89 7.85 6.23 3.72
C TYR A 89 8.96 5.18 3.59
N LEU A 90 8.59 3.90 3.59
CA LEU A 90 9.52 2.79 3.43
C LEU A 90 9.57 2.31 1.98
N VAL A 91 10.73 2.48 1.33
CA VAL A 91 10.92 2.03 -0.06
C VAL A 91 11.61 0.69 -0.11
N VAL A 92 10.93 -0.32 -0.66
CA VAL A 92 11.51 -1.66 -0.83
C VAL A 92 12.13 -1.78 -2.21
N VAL A 93 13.44 -2.08 -2.25
CA VAL A 93 14.18 -2.32 -3.50
C VAL A 93 14.80 -3.72 -3.46
N PRO A 94 14.54 -4.58 -4.46
CA PRO A 94 15.20 -5.87 -4.56
C PRO A 94 16.72 -5.71 -4.60
N ALA A 95 17.45 -6.50 -3.80
CA ALA A 95 18.90 -6.37 -3.70
C ALA A 95 19.66 -6.63 -5.02
N GLY A 96 19.05 -7.36 -5.96
CA GLY A 96 19.61 -7.62 -7.28
C GLY A 96 19.50 -6.44 -8.26
N ASP A 97 18.64 -5.47 -7.96
CA ASP A 97 18.41 -4.30 -8.81
C ASP A 97 19.30 -3.14 -8.36
N ARG A 98 19.71 -2.30 -9.33
CA ARG A 98 20.43 -1.08 -8.97
C ARG A 98 19.43 -0.10 -8.33
N PRO A 99 19.70 0.49 -7.15
CA PRO A 99 18.76 1.40 -6.50
C PRO A 99 18.29 2.55 -7.40
N ASN A 100 19.18 3.10 -8.22
CA ASN A 100 18.87 4.17 -9.18
C ASN A 100 17.94 3.76 -10.34
N THR A 101 17.63 2.47 -10.48
CA THR A 101 16.67 1.95 -11.48
C THR A 101 15.29 1.64 -10.89
N SER A 102 15.13 1.69 -9.56
CA SER A 102 13.82 1.46 -8.93
C SER A 102 12.85 2.58 -9.26
N GLY A 103 11.70 2.22 -9.84
CA GLY A 103 10.61 3.18 -10.09
C GLY A 103 10.03 3.76 -8.81
N ALA A 104 10.07 3.00 -7.70
CA ALA A 104 9.58 3.47 -6.42
C ALA A 104 10.47 4.58 -5.83
N LEU A 105 11.79 4.44 -5.93
CA LEU A 105 12.71 5.50 -5.50
C LEU A 105 12.57 6.77 -6.33
N LYS A 106 12.42 6.63 -7.65
CA LYS A 106 12.20 7.79 -8.53
C LYS A 106 10.89 8.51 -8.21
N TYR A 107 9.81 7.75 -8.01
CA TYR A 107 8.50 8.32 -7.67
C TYR A 107 8.56 9.12 -6.36
N ILE A 108 9.15 8.56 -5.31
CA ILE A 108 9.27 9.23 -4.01
C ILE A 108 10.17 10.48 -4.10
N GLN A 109 11.23 10.41 -4.91
CA GLN A 109 12.07 11.58 -5.22
C GLN A 109 11.28 12.69 -5.94
N GLU A 110 10.46 12.33 -6.93
CA GLU A 110 9.63 13.28 -7.69
C GLU A 110 8.57 13.97 -6.81
N GLN A 111 8.07 13.27 -5.79
CA GLN A 111 7.13 13.82 -4.79
C GLN A 111 7.82 14.66 -3.70
N GLY A 112 9.15 14.79 -3.72
CA GLY A 112 9.89 15.56 -2.71
C GLY A 112 9.87 14.94 -1.31
N LEU A 113 9.69 13.62 -1.24
CA LEU A 113 9.58 12.86 0.01
C LEU A 113 10.92 12.22 0.44
N LEU A 114 12.00 12.48 -0.29
CA LEU A 114 13.36 12.21 0.17
C LEU A 114 13.85 13.43 0.94
N ASP A 115 14.27 13.23 2.19
CA ASP A 115 14.86 14.26 3.08
C ASP A 115 15.87 15.18 2.38
#